data_AF-A0A484IAM5-F1
#
_entry.id   AF-A0A484IAM5-F1
#
_cell.length_a   1.000
_cell.length_b   1.000
_cell.length_c   1.000
_cell.angle_alpha   90.00
_cell.angle_beta   90.00
_cell.angle_gamma   90.00
#
_symmetry.space_group_name_H-M   'P 1'
#
loop_
_entity.id
_entity.type
_entity.pdbx_description
1 polymer ?
#
loop_
_entity_poly.entity_id
_entity_poly.type
_entity_poly.pdbx_seq_one_letter_code
_entity_poly.pdbx_strand_id
1 'polypeptide(L)'
;MTFGDNEGDDGGNTKNGKRISKKGILLTCVMVVAILAASFVVWFLPAGNVSNQSTTNMTITFPDPNATLASTESQFELLQNEVQNRINDTSLTGVENITEFNLFIDASIAQNNELMLSLLNGNPDESLMPDYLSLMNEMKNYSQYLSDLKNNTISK
;
A
#
# COMPACT_ATOMS: atom_id res chain seq x y z
N MET A 1 -68.05 -37.66 -2.93
CA MET A 1 -67.59 -37.57 -1.53
C MET A 1 -66.14 -37.13 -1.57
N THR A 2 -65.80 -36.09 -0.78
CA THR A 2 -64.46 -35.53 -0.47
C THR A 2 -63.61 -34.98 -1.62
N PHE A 3 -62.83 -33.90 -1.45
CA PHE A 3 -62.91 -32.60 -0.76
C PHE A 3 -61.56 -31.94 -1.08
N GLY A 4 -61.58 -30.64 -1.38
CA GLY A 4 -60.45 -29.73 -1.19
C GLY A 4 -59.45 -29.61 -2.35
N ASP A 5 -58.81 -28.47 -2.58
CA ASP A 5 -59.00 -27.10 -2.10
C ASP A 5 -58.02 -26.25 -2.93
N ASN A 6 -58.44 -25.05 -3.35
CA ASN A 6 -57.69 -23.80 -3.46
C ASN A 6 -56.40 -23.68 -4.32
N GLU A 7 -56.44 -22.71 -5.25
CA GLU A 7 -55.67 -21.44 -5.26
C GLU A 7 -54.17 -21.67 -5.50
N GLY A 8 -53.59 -21.21 -6.60
CA GLY A 8 -53.62 -19.82 -7.05
C GLY A 8 -52.22 -19.26 -6.82
N ASP A 9 -51.49 -18.96 -7.89
CA ASP A 9 -50.43 -17.94 -7.82
C ASP A 9 -50.19 -17.35 -9.22
N ASP A 10 -51.12 -16.48 -9.61
CA ASP A 10 -50.80 -15.31 -10.44
C ASP A 10 -49.94 -14.37 -9.56
N GLY A 11 -48.71 -14.10 -9.98
CA GLY A 11 -47.80 -13.31 -9.17
C GLY A 11 -46.62 -12.74 -9.94
N GLY A 12 -46.90 -11.98 -10.99
CA GLY A 12 -45.86 -11.22 -11.69
C GLY A 12 -45.10 -10.29 -10.74
N ASN A 13 -43.77 -10.22 -10.88
CA ASN A 13 -43.10 -8.97 -10.57
C ASN A 13 -41.81 -8.81 -11.39
N THR A 14 -41.87 -7.79 -12.24
CA THR A 14 -40.76 -7.08 -12.86
C THR A 14 -39.52 -7.00 -11.97
N LYS A 15 -38.33 -7.19 -12.57
CA LYS A 15 -37.15 -6.34 -12.31
C LYS A 15 -36.06 -6.65 -13.33
N ASN A 16 -35.92 -5.72 -14.27
CA ASN A 16 -34.75 -5.57 -15.14
C ASN A 16 -33.51 -5.26 -14.28
N GLY A 17 -32.94 -6.28 -13.65
CA GLY A 17 -31.65 -6.21 -13.00
C GLY A 17 -30.60 -6.76 -13.95
N LYS A 18 -29.76 -5.89 -14.51
CA LYS A 18 -28.55 -6.29 -15.26
C LYS A 18 -27.71 -7.15 -14.32
N ARG A 19 -27.82 -8.48 -14.44
CA ARG A 19 -27.10 -9.45 -13.62
C ARG A 19 -25.63 -9.41 -14.02
N ILE A 20 -24.85 -8.54 -13.38
CA ILE A 20 -23.40 -8.63 -13.48
C ILE A 20 -23.02 -10.00 -12.91
N SER A 21 -22.43 -10.84 -13.76
CA SER A 21 -21.99 -12.18 -13.40
C SER A 21 -20.98 -12.08 -12.26
N LYS A 22 -21.36 -12.53 -11.05
CA LYS A 22 -20.50 -12.55 -9.86
C LYS A 22 -19.15 -13.26 -10.10
N LYS A 23 -19.11 -14.17 -11.08
CA LYS A 23 -17.91 -14.91 -11.49
C LYS A 23 -16.90 -14.01 -12.22
N GLY A 24 -17.37 -12.99 -12.96
CA GLY A 24 -16.50 -12.04 -13.66
C GLY A 24 -15.80 -11.06 -12.72
N ILE A 25 -16.53 -10.52 -11.74
CA ILE A 25 -15.94 -9.66 -10.69
C ILE A 25 -14.84 -10.40 -9.94
N LEU A 26 -15.07 -11.67 -9.60
CA LEU A 26 -14.11 -12.45 -8.83
C LEU A 26 -12.80 -12.64 -9.60
N LEU A 27 -12.88 -12.86 -10.92
CA LEU A 27 -11.71 -13.01 -11.78
C LEU A 27 -10.88 -11.71 -11.87
N THR A 28 -11.54 -10.57 -12.06
CA THR A 28 -10.84 -9.27 -12.11
C THR A 28 -10.21 -8.93 -10.77
N CYS A 29 -10.90 -9.20 -9.66
CA CYS A 29 -10.38 -8.97 -8.32
C CYS A 29 -9.10 -9.78 -8.04
N VAL A 30 -9.10 -11.07 -8.40
CA VAL A 30 -7.92 -11.94 -8.25
C VAL A 30 -6.76 -11.46 -9.11
N MET A 31 -7.03 -11.01 -10.34
CA MET A 31 -5.97 -10.52 -11.23
C MET A 31 -5.33 -9.23 -10.71
N VAL A 32 -6.13 -8.30 -10.19
CA VAL A 32 -5.63 -7.06 -9.59
C VAL A 32 -4.78 -7.36 -8.36
N VAL A 33 -5.23 -8.25 -7.46
CA VAL A 33 -4.45 -8.65 -6.28
C VAL A 33 -3.15 -9.36 -6.69
N ALA A 34 -3.15 -10.17 -7.74
CA ALA A 34 -1.95 -10.85 -8.23
C ALA A 34 -0.90 -9.88 -8.80
N ILE A 35 -1.32 -8.86 -9.56
CA ILE A 35 -0.41 -7.85 -10.11
C ILE A 35 0.17 -6.98 -8.98
N LEU A 36 -0.68 -6.58 -8.03
CA LEU A 36 -0.26 -5.82 -6.85
C LEU A 36 0.76 -6.62 -6.03
N ALA A 37 0.48 -7.90 -5.72
CA ALA A 37 1.41 -8.75 -5.00
C ALA A 37 2.73 -8.96 -5.76
N ALA A 38 2.69 -9.15 -7.08
CA ALA A 38 3.89 -9.30 -7.89
C ALA A 38 4.78 -8.04 -7.90
N SER A 39 4.19 -6.84 -7.85
CA SER A 39 4.98 -5.59 -7.73
C SER A 39 5.80 -5.53 -6.44
N PHE A 40 5.31 -6.11 -5.34
CA PHE A 40 6.04 -6.17 -4.08
C PHE A 40 7.12 -7.27 -4.03
N VAL A 41 7.09 -8.27 -4.94
CA VAL A 41 8.11 -9.33 -4.99
C VAL A 41 9.48 -8.80 -5.43
N VAL A 42 9.53 -7.74 -6.24
CA VAL A 42 10.79 -7.11 -6.67
C VAL A 42 11.59 -6.54 -5.49
N TRP A 43 10.91 -6.13 -4.42
CA TRP A 43 11.53 -5.64 -3.18
C TRP A 43 11.92 -6.75 -2.20
N PHE A 44 11.30 -7.94 -2.31
CA PHE A 44 11.56 -9.08 -1.44
C PHE A 44 12.61 -10.07 -1.98
N LEU A 45 13.01 -9.94 -3.25
CA LEU A 45 14.09 -10.74 -3.81
C LEU A 45 15.44 -10.23 -3.27
N PRO A 46 16.22 -11.06 -2.54
CA PRO A 46 17.62 -10.76 -2.31
C PRO A 46 18.28 -10.62 -3.69
N ALA A 47 19.08 -9.58 -3.91
CA ALA A 47 19.81 -9.33 -5.15
C ALA A 47 20.82 -10.44 -5.56
N GLY A 48 20.73 -11.64 -4.98
CA GLY A 48 21.72 -12.71 -5.05
C GLY A 48 21.35 -13.96 -5.85
N ASN A 49 20.35 -13.94 -6.74
CA ASN A 49 20.04 -15.17 -7.51
C ASN A 49 19.76 -15.03 -9.01
N VAL A 50 20.22 -13.96 -9.67
CA VAL A 50 20.46 -14.03 -11.12
C VAL A 50 21.73 -14.85 -11.36
N SER A 51 21.58 -16.18 -11.34
CA SER A 51 22.60 -17.11 -11.85
C SER A 51 22.71 -16.96 -13.36
N ASN A 52 23.31 -15.86 -13.81
CA ASN A 52 24.03 -15.83 -15.07
C ASN A 52 25.51 -15.95 -14.74
N GLN A 53 25.95 -17.20 -14.80
CA GLN A 53 27.32 -17.66 -14.85
C GLN A 53 28.17 -16.77 -15.76
N SER A 54 28.85 -15.78 -15.19
CA SER A 54 30.16 -15.33 -15.68
C SER A 54 30.80 -14.36 -14.68
N THR A 55 31.89 -14.82 -14.07
CA THR A 55 32.93 -13.99 -13.40
C THR A 55 32.49 -13.30 -12.10
N THR A 56 32.53 -14.03 -10.99
CA THR A 56 32.41 -13.52 -9.62
C THR A 56 33.64 -12.71 -9.22
N ASN A 57 33.71 -11.46 -9.67
CA ASN A 57 34.25 -10.39 -8.84
C ASN A 57 33.10 -9.95 -7.94
N MET A 58 33.08 -10.42 -6.69
CA MET A 58 32.16 -9.89 -5.68
C MET A 58 32.61 -8.47 -5.35
N THR A 59 32.24 -7.52 -6.21
CA THR A 59 32.26 -6.11 -5.86
C THR A 59 31.20 -5.93 -4.80
N ILE A 60 31.62 -5.75 -3.55
CA ILE A 60 30.76 -5.17 -2.51
C ILE A 60 30.51 -3.74 -2.97
N THR A 61 29.46 -3.54 -3.77
CA THR A 61 29.01 -2.21 -4.17
C THR A 61 28.41 -1.59 -2.92
N PHE A 62 29.16 -0.71 -2.27
CA PHE A 62 28.59 0.18 -1.27
C PHE A 62 27.49 0.99 -1.98
N PRO A 63 26.28 1.12 -1.40
CA PRO A 63 25.24 1.95 -1.97
C PRO A 63 25.80 3.35 -2.19
N ASP A 64 25.64 3.88 -3.40
CA ASP A 64 26.00 5.28 -3.68
C ASP A 64 25.13 6.16 -2.77
N PRO A 65 25.73 7.01 -1.91
CA PRO A 65 24.96 7.85 -0.99
C PRO A 65 24.01 8.80 -1.73
N ASN A 66 24.39 9.29 -2.92
CA ASN A 66 23.51 10.16 -3.69
C ASN A 66 22.32 9.38 -4.26
N ALA A 67 22.56 8.16 -4.76
CA ALA A 67 21.49 7.29 -5.25
C ALA A 67 20.55 6.85 -4.11
N THR A 68 21.10 6.60 -2.92
CA THR A 68 20.33 6.25 -1.71
C THR A 68 19.42 7.41 -1.28
N LEU A 69 19.92 8.65 -1.33
CA LEU A 69 19.14 9.85 -1.04
C LEU A 69 17.97 10.00 -2.03
N ALA A 70 18.27 10.05 -3.33
CA ALA A 70 17.27 10.25 -4.37
C ALA A 70 16.21 9.12 -4.39
N SER A 71 16.65 7.88 -4.18
CA SER A 71 15.73 6.74 -4.10
C SER A 71 14.83 6.81 -2.86
N THR A 72 15.37 7.24 -1.72
CA THR A 72 14.59 7.36 -0.48
C THR A 72 13.59 8.50 -0.57
N GLU A 73 14.01 9.66 -1.11
CA GLU A 73 13.14 10.81 -1.35
C GLU A 73 11.96 10.44 -2.25
N SER A 74 12.22 9.79 -3.40
CA SER A 74 11.16 9.38 -4.31
C SER A 74 10.17 8.39 -3.67
N GLN A 75 10.67 7.43 -2.87
CA GLN A 75 9.79 6.50 -2.16
C GLN A 75 8.98 7.18 -1.06
N PHE A 76 9.57 8.17 -0.39
CA PHE A 76 8.88 8.95 0.61
C PHE A 76 7.74 9.78 0.00
N GLU A 77 7.98 10.45 -1.14
CA GLU A 77 6.94 11.15 -1.89
C GLU A 77 5.80 10.21 -2.35
N LEU A 78 6.15 9.03 -2.84
CA LEU A 78 5.15 8.03 -3.24
C LEU A 78 4.30 7.58 -2.06
N LEU A 79 4.93 7.32 -0.91
CA LEU A 79 4.23 6.96 0.33
C LEU A 79 3.28 8.09 0.77
N GLN A 80 3.74 9.34 0.73
CA GLN A 80 2.91 10.50 1.05
C GLN A 80 1.67 10.59 0.15
N ASN A 81 1.86 10.39 -1.16
CA ASN A 81 0.78 10.41 -2.13
C ASN A 81 -0.22 9.26 -1.92
N GLU A 82 0.27 8.05 -1.63
CA GLU A 82 -0.58 6.89 -1.36
C GLU A 82 -1.47 7.14 -0.13
N VAL A 83 -0.88 7.65 0.95
CA VAL A 83 -1.62 7.98 2.17
C VAL A 83 -2.63 9.08 1.91
N GLN A 84 -2.25 10.15 1.20
CA GLN A 84 -3.18 11.23 0.90
C GLN A 84 -4.36 10.75 0.05
N ASN A 85 -4.10 9.90 -0.95
CA ASN A 85 -5.15 9.28 -1.75
C ASN A 85 -6.08 8.44 -0.88
N ARG A 86 -5.53 7.63 0.03
CA ARG A 86 -6.34 6.80 0.93
C ARG A 86 -7.20 7.64 1.89
N ILE A 87 -6.68 8.75 2.40
CA ILE A 87 -7.44 9.70 3.23
C ILE A 87 -8.59 10.32 2.43
N ASN A 88 -8.32 10.74 1.19
CA ASN A 88 -9.34 11.33 0.31
C ASN A 88 -10.43 10.31 -0.02
N ASP A 89 -10.08 9.08 -0.37
CA ASP A 89 -11.02 8.00 -0.68
C ASP A 89 -11.90 7.64 0.54
N THR A 90 -11.30 7.60 1.73
CA THR A 90 -12.03 7.35 2.98
C THR A 90 -13.03 8.48 3.28
N SER A 91 -12.62 9.73 3.03
CA SER A 91 -13.47 10.92 3.22
C SER A 91 -14.65 10.97 2.24
N LEU A 92 -14.49 10.41 1.03
CA LEU A 92 -15.51 10.42 -0.03
C LEU A 92 -16.51 9.26 0.08
N THR A 93 -16.07 8.09 0.56
CA THR A 93 -16.89 6.87 0.56
C THR A 93 -17.74 6.70 1.82
N GLY A 94 -17.40 7.37 2.93
CA GLY A 94 -18.20 7.41 4.16
C GLY A 94 -18.37 6.06 4.89
N VAL A 95 -17.83 4.97 4.34
CA VAL A 95 -17.78 3.65 4.98
C VAL A 95 -16.41 3.51 5.61
N GLU A 96 -16.30 3.98 6.84
CA GLU A 96 -15.07 4.03 7.60
C GLU A 96 -14.79 2.65 8.21
N ASN A 97 -14.09 1.76 7.49
CA ASN A 97 -13.42 0.65 8.17
C ASN A 97 -12.19 1.21 8.88
N ILE A 98 -12.42 1.82 10.05
CA ILE A 98 -11.39 2.44 10.91
C ILE A 98 -10.25 1.45 11.19
N THR A 99 -10.55 0.14 11.27
CA THR A 99 -9.52 -0.89 11.50
C THR A 99 -8.58 -1.02 10.32
N GLU A 100 -9.11 -1.11 9.08
CA GLU A 100 -8.28 -1.17 7.87
C GLU A 100 -7.50 0.13 7.65
N PHE A 101 -8.10 1.28 7.95
CA PHE A 101 -7.40 2.56 7.91
C PHE A 101 -6.25 2.61 8.91
N ASN A 102 -6.47 2.20 10.16
CA ASN A 102 -5.42 2.17 11.18
C ASN A 102 -4.29 1.21 10.83
N LEU A 103 -4.60 0.02 10.29
CA LEU A 103 -3.58 -0.92 9.80
C LEU A 103 -2.77 -0.34 8.64
N PHE A 104 -3.41 0.40 7.74
CA PHE A 104 -2.73 1.10 6.66
C PHE A 104 -1.81 2.21 7.18
N ILE A 105 -2.26 2.99 8.17
CA ILE A 105 -1.43 4.01 8.81
C ILE A 105 -0.22 3.38 9.53
N ASP A 106 -0.43 2.29 10.26
CA ASP A 106 0.67 1.57 10.94
C ASP A 106 1.69 1.02 9.93
N ALA A 107 1.23 0.45 8.82
CA ALA A 107 2.09 -0.01 7.74
C ALA A 107 2.85 1.16 7.07
N SER A 108 2.21 2.33 6.93
CA SER A 108 2.83 3.52 6.35
C SER A 108 3.94 4.08 7.25
N ILE A 109 3.71 4.12 8.57
CA ILE A 109 4.73 4.50 9.56
C ILE A 109 5.90 3.51 9.52
N ALA A 110 5.63 2.21 9.43
CA ALA A 110 6.69 1.20 9.33
C ALA A 110 7.54 1.38 8.06
N GLN A 111 6.90 1.58 6.90
CA GLN A 111 7.61 1.87 5.65
C GLN A 111 8.48 3.12 5.74
N ASN A 112 7.95 4.20 6.32
CA ASN A 112 8.70 5.43 6.52
C ASN A 112 9.93 5.23 7.44
N ASN A 113 9.80 4.39 8.47
CA ASN A 113 10.93 4.06 9.34
C ASN A 113 12.01 3.25 8.61
N GLU A 114 11.64 2.31 7.73
CA GLU A 114 12.60 1.56 6.91
C GLU A 114 13.37 2.46 5.94
N LEU A 115 12.66 3.41 5.30
CA LEU A 115 13.29 4.43 4.47
C LEU A 115 14.28 5.27 5.29
N MET A 116 13.93 5.64 6.53
CA MET A 116 14.82 6.38 7.41
C MET A 116 16.07 5.56 7.80
N LEU A 117 15.93 4.25 7.99
CA LEU A 117 17.08 3.34 8.19
C LEU A 117 17.96 3.25 6.95
N SER A 118 17.38 3.31 5.75
CA SER A 118 18.14 3.39 4.49
C SER A 118 19.04 4.63 4.46
N LEU A 119 18.52 5.81 4.84
CA LEU A 119 19.33 7.02 4.97
C LEU A 119 20.40 6.89 6.05
N LEU A 120 20.06 6.30 7.19
CA LEU A 120 21.03 6.10 8.28
C LEU A 120 22.21 5.20 7.84
N ASN A 121 21.93 4.20 7.03
CA ASN A 121 22.93 3.26 6.52
C ASN A 121 23.61 3.73 5.21
N GLY A 122 23.13 4.82 4.60
CA GLY A 122 23.63 5.34 3.33
C GLY A 122 25.02 5.98 3.41
N ASN A 123 25.55 6.20 4.62
CA ASN A 123 26.89 6.73 4.89
C ASN A 123 27.26 7.95 4.01
N PRO A 124 26.49 9.06 4.10
CA PRO A 124 26.70 10.25 3.28
C PRO A 124 28.04 10.92 3.58
N ASP A 125 28.57 11.62 2.57
CA ASP A 125 29.68 12.53 2.77
C ASP A 125 29.22 13.84 3.46
N GLU A 126 30.18 14.72 3.80
CA GLU A 126 29.88 15.99 4.48
C GLU A 126 28.99 16.92 3.64
N SER A 127 28.98 16.77 2.32
CA SER A 127 28.19 17.63 1.43
C SER A 127 26.72 17.20 1.37
N LEU A 128 26.44 15.89 1.45
CA LEU A 128 25.10 15.31 1.40
C LEU A 128 24.46 15.16 2.79
N MET A 129 25.26 15.20 3.86
CA MET A 129 24.77 15.05 5.23
C MET A 129 23.63 16.04 5.59
N PRO A 130 23.65 17.34 5.20
CA PRO A 130 22.52 18.24 5.44
C PRO A 130 21.22 17.77 4.79
N ASP A 131 21.27 17.26 3.56
CA ASP A 131 20.10 16.81 2.82
C ASP A 131 19.54 15.51 3.42
N TYR A 132 20.42 14.59 3.82
CA TYR A 132 20.07 13.39 4.58
C TYR A 132 19.33 13.72 5.88
N LEU A 133 19.85 14.70 6.64
CA LEU A 133 19.24 15.13 7.90
C LEU A 133 17.90 15.85 7.67
N SER A 134 17.80 16.65 6.61
CA SER A 134 16.55 17.32 6.23
C SER A 134 15.47 16.28 5.93
N LEU A 135 15.76 15.34 5.03
CA LEU A 135 14.82 14.29 4.64
C LEU A 135 14.45 13.39 5.83
N MET A 136 15.43 12.97 6.63
CA MET A 136 15.17 12.20 7.86
C MET A 136 14.27 12.95 8.84
N ASN A 137 14.42 14.26 8.98
CA ASN A 137 13.57 15.09 9.82
C ASN A 137 12.15 15.23 9.26
N GLU A 138 12.00 15.40 7.95
CA GLU A 138 10.70 15.40 7.27
C GLU A 138 9.97 14.08 7.46
N MET A 139 10.67 12.96 7.27
CA MET A 139 10.15 11.62 7.49
C MET A 139 9.73 11.44 8.95
N LYS A 140 10.54 11.87 9.92
CA LYS A 140 10.18 11.83 11.34
C LYS A 140 8.89 12.60 11.62
N ASN A 141 8.78 13.83 11.11
CA ASN A 141 7.59 14.67 11.29
C ASN A 141 6.37 14.03 10.62
N TYR A 142 6.56 13.37 9.49
CA TYR A 142 5.49 12.66 8.80
C TYR A 142 4.98 11.45 9.60
N SER A 143 5.88 10.63 10.18
CA SER A 143 5.47 9.55 11.10
C SER A 143 4.65 10.08 12.28
N GLN A 144 5.00 11.25 12.83
CA GLN A 144 4.23 11.89 13.89
C GLN A 144 2.84 12.31 13.41
N TYR A 145 2.77 12.98 12.25
CA TYR A 145 1.50 13.35 11.63
C TYR A 145 0.58 12.13 11.42
N LEU A 146 1.11 11.01 10.92
CA LEU A 146 0.37 9.77 10.74
C LEU A 146 -0.13 9.18 12.05
N SER A 147 0.71 9.21 13.09
CA SER A 147 0.30 8.77 14.43
C SER A 147 -0.82 9.64 15.01
N ASP A 148 -0.74 10.96 14.84
CA ASP A 148 -1.78 11.88 15.28
C ASP A 148 -3.08 11.69 14.51
N LEU A 149 -2.97 11.43 13.20
CA LEU A 149 -4.12 11.13 12.34
C LEU A 149 -4.87 9.89 12.86
N LYS A 150 -4.15 8.80 13.15
CA LYS A 150 -4.70 7.58 13.76
C LYS A 150 -5.41 7.87 15.09
N ASN A 151 -4.77 8.63 15.97
CA ASN A 151 -5.33 8.95 17.30
C ASN A 151 -6.61 9.78 17.19
N ASN A 152 -6.67 10.73 16.24
CA ASN A 152 -7.85 11.55 16.00
C ASN A 152 -9.02 10.74 15.42
N THR A 153 -8.77 9.70 14.62
CA THR A 153 -9.81 8.79 14.10
C THR A 153 -10.38 7.88 15.20
N ILE A 154 -9.63 7.56 16.24
CA ILE A 154 -10.10 6.74 17.38
C ILE A 154 -11.02 7.54 18.34
N SER A 155 -10.92 8.87 18.34
CA SER A 155 -11.71 9.74 19.24
C SER A 155 -13.06 10.20 18.68
N LYS A 156 -13.41 9.85 17.44
CA LYS A 156 -14.74 10.10 16.85
C LYS A 156 -15.62 8.87 16.97
#